data_AF-A0A7Y7YJH1-F1
#
_entry.id   AF-A0A7Y7YJH1-F1
#
_cell.length_a   1.000
_cell.length_b   1.000
_cell.length_c   1.000
_cell.angle_alpha   90.00
_cell.angle_beta   90.00
_cell.angle_gamma   90.00
#
_symmetry.space_group_name_H-M   'P 1'
#
loop_
_entity.id
_entity.type
_entity.pdbx_description
1 polymer ?
#
loop_
_entity_poly.entity_id
_entity_poly.type
_entity_poly.pdbx_seq_one_letter_code
_entity_poly.pdbx_strand_id
1 'polypeptide(L)'
;MLDFFNILFHEDRLHKNFKNVMVDFRSAERDLFNQWADGFEDRDGKLVKEFQTTFNSTFWEVYLYACFKEYGFTQDWSRASPDFCLSFEGVEFVLEATTGNAANGKPNEWDVVFSVEEMQRVQRFNNLNKEAIIRQF
;
A
#
# COMPACT_ATOMS: atom_id res chain seq x y z
N MET A 1 9.48 15.22 -6.64
CA MET A 1 8.27 14.40 -6.72
C MET A 1 8.69 13.01 -7.17
N LEU A 2 8.25 11.98 -6.46
CA LEU A 2 8.54 10.58 -6.83
C LEU A 2 7.69 10.18 -8.04
N ASP A 3 8.30 9.46 -8.97
CA ASP A 3 7.60 8.94 -10.15
C ASP A 3 7.35 7.44 -9.97
N PHE A 4 6.22 7.12 -9.33
CA PHE A 4 5.82 5.74 -9.02
C PHE A 4 5.46 4.91 -10.27
N PHE A 5 5.06 5.57 -11.36
CA PHE A 5 4.50 4.91 -12.55
C PHE A 5 5.47 4.85 -13.73
N ASN A 6 6.67 5.43 -13.61
CA ASN A 6 7.77 5.18 -14.54
C ASN A 6 8.30 3.74 -14.38
N ILE A 7 8.06 2.90 -15.38
CA ILE A 7 8.40 1.47 -15.35
C ILE A 7 9.93 1.28 -15.28
N LEU A 8 10.42 0.70 -14.19
CA LEU A 8 11.85 0.42 -13.97
C LEU A 8 12.26 -1.01 -14.28
N PHE A 9 11.28 -1.92 -14.39
CA PHE A 9 11.52 -3.35 -14.50
C PHE A 9 10.74 -3.98 -15.66
N HIS A 10 11.23 -5.12 -16.13
CA HIS A 10 10.54 -5.93 -17.11
C HIS A 10 9.25 -6.55 -16.51
N GLU A 11 8.28 -6.86 -17.36
CA GLU A 11 6.89 -7.19 -16.99
C GLU A 11 6.75 -8.40 -16.04
N ASP A 12 7.70 -9.33 -16.11
CA ASP A 12 7.81 -10.52 -15.26
C ASP A 12 8.11 -10.19 -13.80
N ARG A 13 8.74 -9.04 -13.53
CA ARG A 13 9.03 -8.56 -12.18
C ARG A 13 7.96 -7.61 -11.63
N LEU A 14 7.04 -7.15 -12.47
CA LEU A 14 5.98 -6.24 -12.04
C LEU A 14 4.91 -7.01 -11.28
N HIS A 15 4.58 -6.52 -10.09
CA HIS A 15 3.52 -7.05 -9.27
C HIS A 15 2.18 -6.97 -10.01
N LYS A 16 1.32 -7.98 -9.81
CA LYS A 16 0.00 -8.07 -10.46
C LYS A 16 -0.85 -6.80 -10.24
N ASN A 17 -0.86 -6.28 -9.01
CA ASN A 17 -1.60 -5.06 -8.68
C ASN A 17 -1.01 -3.81 -9.36
N PHE A 18 0.32 -3.73 -9.48
CA PHE A 18 0.95 -2.63 -10.22
C PHE A 18 0.51 -2.66 -11.68
N LYS A 19 0.56 -3.82 -12.34
CA LYS A 19 0.07 -3.99 -13.72
C LYS A 19 -1.40 -3.61 -13.87
N ASN A 20 -2.25 -3.99 -12.91
CA ASN A 20 -3.67 -3.61 -12.91
C ASN A 20 -3.89 -2.11 -12.78
N VAL A 21 -3.02 -1.35 -12.11
CA VAL A 21 -3.11 0.11 -11.98
C VAL A 21 -2.56 0.82 -13.24
N MET A 22 -1.66 0.15 -13.98
CA MET A 22 -1.09 0.67 -15.22
C MET A 22 -2.03 0.61 -16.44
N VAL A 23 -3.21 -0.01 -16.32
CA VAL A 23 -4.19 -0.05 -17.43
C VAL A 23 -4.69 1.36 -17.77
N ASP A 24 -4.85 1.64 -19.08
CA ASP A 24 -5.10 3.00 -19.60
C ASP A 24 -6.29 3.70 -18.96
N PHE A 25 -7.42 3.00 -18.79
CA PHE A 25 -8.65 3.59 -18.25
C PHE A 25 -8.57 3.95 -16.75
N ARG A 26 -7.48 3.59 -16.06
CA ARG A 26 -7.27 3.85 -14.63
C ARG A 26 -6.33 5.01 -14.34
N SER A 27 -6.23 5.96 -15.27
CA SER A 27 -5.37 7.15 -15.10
C SER A 27 -5.78 7.98 -13.88
N ALA A 28 -7.07 8.08 -13.58
CA ALA A 28 -7.58 8.82 -12.43
C ALA A 28 -7.07 8.25 -11.08
N GLU A 29 -6.96 6.93 -10.96
CA GLU A 29 -6.40 6.29 -9.76
C GLU A 29 -4.91 6.55 -9.61
N ARG A 30 -4.16 6.64 -10.73
CA ARG A 30 -2.74 7.02 -10.70
C ARG A 30 -2.57 8.48 -10.29
N ASP A 31 -3.43 9.37 -10.80
CA ASP A 31 -3.43 10.78 -10.44
C ASP A 31 -3.75 10.97 -8.95
N LEU A 32 -4.74 10.22 -8.42
CA LEU A 32 -5.08 10.23 -7.00
C LEU A 32 -3.91 9.71 -6.14
N PHE A 33 -3.27 8.63 -6.54
CA PHE A 33 -2.11 8.10 -5.82
C PHE A 33 -0.94 9.10 -5.80
N ASN A 34 -0.68 9.80 -6.91
CA ASN A 34 0.33 10.86 -6.96
C ASN A 34 -0.02 12.04 -6.04
N GLN A 35 -1.31 12.36 -5.86
CA GLN A 35 -1.74 13.36 -4.88
C GLN A 35 -1.50 12.89 -3.44
N TRP A 36 -1.75 11.62 -3.16
CA TRP A 36 -1.44 11.02 -1.85
C TRP A 36 0.05 11.05 -1.56
N ALA A 37 0.88 10.73 -2.54
CA ALA A 37 2.33 10.71 -2.42
C ALA A 37 2.99 12.10 -2.43
N ASP A 38 2.24 13.17 -2.64
CA ASP A 38 2.78 14.53 -2.70
C ASP A 38 3.39 14.95 -1.35
N GLY A 39 4.71 15.13 -1.34
CA GLY A 39 5.49 15.43 -0.13
C GLY A 39 6.01 14.20 0.62
N PHE A 40 5.76 12.98 0.12
CA PHE A 40 6.33 11.76 0.68
C PHE A 40 7.80 11.60 0.26
N GLU A 41 8.69 11.32 1.22
CA GLU A 41 10.13 11.21 0.98
C GLU A 41 10.60 9.75 0.79
N ASP A 42 11.33 9.50 -0.31
CA ASP A 42 12.03 8.23 -0.53
C ASP A 42 13.39 8.23 0.18
N ARG A 43 13.34 7.85 1.46
CA ARG A 43 14.48 7.93 2.39
C ARG A 43 15.64 7.00 2.04
N ASP A 44 15.37 5.87 1.40
CA ASP A 44 16.36 4.83 1.10
C ASP A 44 16.48 4.48 -0.40
N GLY A 45 15.70 5.15 -1.26
CA GLY A 45 15.74 4.97 -2.71
C GLY A 45 15.08 3.67 -3.19
N LYS A 46 14.22 3.05 -2.36
CA LYS A 46 13.55 1.79 -2.67
C LYS A 46 12.06 1.94 -2.95
N LEU A 47 11.40 3.03 -2.53
CA LEU A 47 9.94 3.13 -2.60
C LEU A 47 9.39 2.86 -4.00
N VAL A 48 9.92 3.51 -5.04
CA VAL A 48 9.43 3.32 -6.42
C VAL A 48 9.65 1.87 -6.89
N LYS A 49 10.77 1.25 -6.49
CA LYS A 49 11.08 -0.13 -6.87
C LYS A 49 10.12 -1.10 -6.19
N GLU A 50 9.92 -0.94 -4.89
CA GLU A 50 9.05 -1.79 -4.08
C GLU A 50 7.59 -1.63 -4.47
N PHE A 51 7.14 -0.43 -4.78
CA PHE A 51 5.82 -0.19 -5.35
C PHE A 51 5.56 -1.01 -6.62
N GLN A 52 6.59 -1.18 -7.47
CA GLN A 52 6.48 -1.96 -8.70
C GLN A 52 6.58 -3.48 -8.48
N THR A 53 7.39 -3.95 -7.52
CA THR A 53 7.70 -5.38 -7.35
C THR A 53 6.91 -6.09 -6.24
N THR A 54 6.58 -5.39 -5.15
CA THR A 54 5.83 -5.94 -3.99
C THR A 54 4.49 -5.23 -3.78
N PHE A 55 4.38 -3.96 -4.18
CA PHE A 55 3.18 -3.12 -4.24
C PHE A 55 2.51 -2.83 -2.89
N ASN A 56 2.06 -3.86 -2.15
CA ASN A 56 1.11 -3.69 -1.05
C ASN A 56 1.68 -2.86 0.11
N SER A 57 2.94 -3.07 0.50
CA SER A 57 3.58 -2.30 1.59
C SER A 57 3.67 -0.82 1.23
N THR A 58 4.30 -0.52 0.10
CA THR A 58 4.46 0.87 -0.35
C THR A 58 3.12 1.57 -0.59
N PHE A 59 2.14 0.87 -1.18
CA PHE A 59 0.80 1.44 -1.34
C PHE A 59 0.18 1.81 0.02
N TRP A 60 0.31 0.92 1.01
CA TRP A 60 -0.20 1.14 2.36
C TRP A 60 0.49 2.31 3.07
N GLU A 61 1.81 2.40 2.96
CA GLU A 61 2.59 3.53 3.49
C GLU A 61 2.17 4.86 2.86
N VAL A 62 2.05 4.94 1.53
CA VAL A 62 1.61 6.17 0.85
C VAL A 62 0.18 6.56 1.25
N TYR A 63 -0.72 5.59 1.38
CA TYR A 63 -2.08 5.85 1.84
C TYR A 63 -2.10 6.38 3.29
N LEU A 64 -1.34 5.77 4.19
CA LEU A 64 -1.21 6.24 5.57
C LEU A 64 -0.65 7.65 5.65
N TYR A 65 0.39 7.95 4.86
CA TYR A 65 0.94 9.29 4.76
C TYR A 65 -0.12 10.33 4.36
N ALA A 66 -0.92 10.03 3.34
CA ALA A 66 -2.01 10.90 2.92
C ALA A 66 -3.04 11.12 4.02
N CYS A 67 -3.41 10.07 4.77
CA CYS A 67 -4.28 10.21 5.94
C CYS A 67 -3.67 11.10 7.01
N PHE A 68 -2.40 10.90 7.38
CA PHE A 68 -1.72 11.72 8.38
C PHE A 68 -1.63 13.18 7.95
N LYS A 69 -1.32 13.45 6.69
CA LYS A 69 -1.32 14.80 6.11
C LYS A 69 -2.69 15.45 6.21
N GLU A 70 -3.75 14.73 5.84
CA GLU A 70 -5.14 15.22 5.89
C GLU A 70 -5.59 15.55 7.32
N TYR A 71 -5.20 14.73 8.31
CA TYR A 71 -5.52 14.98 9.72
C TYR A 71 -4.58 15.98 10.41
N GLY A 72 -3.61 16.57 9.69
CA GLY A 72 -2.72 17.62 10.22
C GLY A 72 -1.57 17.11 11.09
N PHE A 73 -1.18 15.84 10.96
CA PHE A 73 0.02 15.31 11.59
C PHE A 73 1.27 15.86 10.88
N THR A 74 2.34 16.04 11.64
CA THR A 74 3.65 16.37 11.10
C THR A 74 4.55 15.14 11.14
N GLN A 75 5.38 14.95 10.12
CA GLN A 75 6.28 13.82 9.99
C GLN A 75 7.74 14.30 10.05
N ASP A 76 8.57 13.62 10.85
CA ASP A 76 10.03 13.77 10.85
C ASP A 76 10.67 12.79 9.87
N TRP A 77 11.38 13.32 8.87
CA TRP A 77 12.08 12.54 7.84
C TRP A 77 13.56 12.30 8.15
N SER A 78 14.06 12.76 9.30
CA SER A 78 15.48 12.66 9.66
C SER A 78 16.01 11.22 9.77
N ARG A 79 15.12 10.22 9.82
CA ARG A 79 15.45 8.79 9.96
C ARG A 79 14.72 7.95 8.92
N ALA A 80 15.44 6.96 8.39
CA ALA A 80 14.91 5.96 7.46
C ALA A 80 13.93 4.96 8.11
N SER A 81 14.00 4.80 9.44
CA SER A 81 13.17 3.87 10.20
C SER A 81 12.91 4.43 11.60
N PRO A 82 11.73 4.17 12.21
CA PRO A 82 10.58 3.40 11.69
C PRO A 82 9.85 4.12 10.54
N ASP A 83 8.84 3.48 9.95
CA ASP A 83 8.14 4.02 8.77
C ASP A 83 7.65 5.45 8.96
N PHE A 84 7.09 5.75 10.14
CA PHE A 84 6.58 7.08 10.49
C PHE A 84 7.06 7.53 11.88
N CYS A 85 7.43 8.79 11.96
CA CYS A 85 7.82 9.51 13.17
C CYS A 85 6.93 10.74 13.21
N LEU A 86 5.79 10.62 13.89
CA LEU A 86 4.69 11.58 13.80
C LEU A 86 4.62 12.45 15.05
N SER A 87 4.16 13.69 14.85
CA SER A 87 3.78 14.59 15.92
C SER A 87 2.40 15.19 15.67
N PHE A 88 1.55 15.16 16.69
CA PHE A 88 0.20 15.72 16.69
C PHE A 88 -0.11 16.34 18.04
N GLU A 89 -0.53 17.61 18.04
CA GLU A 89 -0.84 18.38 19.26
C GLU A 89 0.24 18.31 20.36
N GLY A 90 1.52 18.25 19.95
CA GLY A 90 2.67 18.19 20.85
C GLY A 90 2.99 16.81 21.41
N VAL A 91 2.30 15.76 20.95
CA VAL A 91 2.61 14.36 21.27
C VAL A 91 3.36 13.72 20.11
N GLU A 92 4.54 13.19 20.40
CA GLU A 92 5.37 12.47 19.45
C GLU A 92 5.19 10.96 19.63
N PHE A 93 5.06 10.25 18.51
CA PHE A 93 5.00 8.79 18.50
C PHE A 93 5.53 8.24 17.18
N VAL A 94 5.88 6.96 17.21
CA VAL A 94 6.33 6.22 16.03
C VAL A 94 5.26 5.23 15.59
N LEU A 95 5.19 4.99 14.29
CA LEU A 95 4.29 4.01 13.69
C LEU A 95 5.05 3.20 12.65
N GLU A 96 4.94 1.88 12.77
CA GLU A 96 5.42 0.92 11.78
C GLU A 96 4.21 0.36 11.03
N ALA A 97 4.24 0.44 9.72
CA ALA A 97 3.15 0.04 8.84
C ALA A 97 3.38 -1.40 8.37
N THR A 98 2.53 -2.33 8.81
CA THR A 98 2.61 -3.73 8.35
C THR A 98 1.36 -4.12 7.57
N THR A 99 1.57 -4.82 6.45
CA THR A 99 0.49 -5.47 5.70
C THR A 99 0.52 -6.97 5.98
N GLY A 100 -0.64 -7.58 6.23
CA GLY A 100 -0.75 -9.02 6.23
C GLY A 100 -0.56 -9.55 4.80
N ASN A 101 0.57 -10.17 4.50
CA ASN A 101 0.74 -10.95 3.27
C ASN A 101 0.11 -12.35 3.44
N ALA A 102 -0.24 -13.01 2.31
CA ALA A 102 -0.84 -14.34 2.36
C ALA A 102 0.11 -15.36 3.03
N ALA A 103 -0.46 -16.28 3.82
CA ALA A 103 0.30 -17.34 4.47
C ALA A 103 0.97 -18.25 3.42
N ASN A 104 2.20 -18.69 3.71
CA ASN A 104 2.97 -19.56 2.82
C ASN A 104 2.17 -20.81 2.46
N GLY A 105 1.86 -21.01 1.16
CA GLY A 105 1.09 -22.15 0.66
C GLY A 105 -0.43 -21.93 0.49
N LYS A 106 -0.97 -20.73 0.75
CA LYS A 106 -2.30 -20.31 0.27
C LYS A 106 -2.15 -19.39 -0.96
N PRO A 107 -3.09 -19.40 -1.91
CA PRO A 107 -3.08 -18.41 -2.99
C PRO A 107 -3.10 -17.00 -2.39
N ASN A 108 -2.38 -16.06 -2.99
CA ASN A 108 -2.52 -14.65 -2.60
C ASN A 108 -3.99 -14.24 -2.76
N GLU A 109 -4.48 -13.32 -1.93
CA GLU A 109 -5.86 -12.82 -2.04
C GLU A 109 -6.17 -12.27 -3.44
N TRP A 110 -5.14 -11.74 -4.12
CA TRP A 110 -5.19 -11.24 -5.50
C TRP A 110 -5.26 -12.33 -6.58
N ASP A 111 -4.96 -13.59 -6.24
CA ASP A 111 -5.06 -14.76 -7.12
C ASP A 111 -6.40 -15.48 -6.99
N VAL A 112 -7.23 -15.08 -6.02
CA VAL A 112 -8.58 -15.60 -5.87
C VAL A 112 -9.49 -14.95 -6.90
N VAL A 113 -9.83 -15.71 -7.95
CA VAL A 113 -10.90 -15.34 -8.88
C VAL A 113 -12.22 -15.70 -8.19
N PHE A 114 -12.84 -14.72 -7.54
CA PHE A 114 -14.17 -14.92 -6.96
C PHE A 114 -15.19 -15.07 -8.09
N SER A 115 -15.96 -16.16 -8.08
CA SER A 115 -17.18 -16.28 -8.87
C SER A 115 -18.21 -15.23 -8.43
N VAL A 116 -19.17 -14.92 -9.31
CA VAL A 116 -20.26 -13.98 -9.00
C VAL A 116 -21.03 -14.40 -7.74
N GLU A 117 -21.19 -15.72 -7.53
CA GLU A 117 -21.83 -16.29 -6.35
C GLU A 117 -20.99 -16.14 -5.08
N GLU A 118 -19.66 -16.25 -5.19
CA GLU A 118 -18.76 -16.00 -4.06
C GLU A 118 -18.74 -14.53 -3.68
N MET A 119 -18.66 -13.61 -4.65
CA MET A 119 -18.76 -12.16 -4.39
C MET A 119 -20.05 -11.79 -3.64
N GLN A 120 -21.17 -12.45 -3.95
CA GLN A 120 -22.43 -12.25 -3.23
C GLN A 120 -22.38 -12.77 -1.78
N ARG A 121 -21.65 -13.86 -1.50
CA ARG A 121 -21.43 -14.36 -0.12
C ARG A 121 -20.44 -13.48 0.66
N VAL A 122 -19.49 -12.86 -0.04
CA VAL A 122 -18.44 -11.99 0.50
C VAL A 122 -19.01 -10.63 0.97
N GLN A 123 -20.28 -10.31 0.68
CA GLN A 123 -21.00 -9.14 1.24
C GLN A 123 -20.99 -9.06 2.78
N ARG A 124 -20.61 -10.13 3.49
CA ARG A 124 -20.36 -10.10 4.93
C ARG A 124 -18.88 -9.84 5.22
N PHE A 125 -18.51 -8.55 5.20
CA PHE A 125 -17.19 -8.04 5.62
C PHE A 125 -16.64 -8.70 6.90
N ASN A 126 -17.51 -9.09 7.84
CA ASN A 126 -17.11 -9.79 9.06
C ASN A 126 -16.34 -11.11 8.85
N ASN A 127 -16.69 -11.91 7.85
CA ASN A 127 -16.03 -13.20 7.64
C ASN A 127 -14.68 -13.01 6.93
N LEU A 128 -14.60 -12.09 5.97
CA LEU A 128 -13.34 -11.66 5.37
C LEU A 128 -12.39 -11.09 6.43
N ASN A 129 -12.89 -10.18 7.28
CA ASN A 129 -12.08 -9.55 8.31
C ASN A 129 -11.56 -10.59 9.31
N LYS A 130 -12.37 -11.60 9.68
CA LYS A 130 -11.91 -12.70 10.54
C LYS A 130 -10.78 -13.52 9.93
N GLU A 131 -10.90 -13.88 8.65
CA GLU A 131 -9.85 -14.62 7.92
C GLU A 131 -8.59 -13.79 7.67
N ALA A 132 -8.73 -12.48 7.48
CA ALA A 132 -7.60 -11.56 7.32
C ALA A 132 -6.87 -11.28 8.65
N ILE A 133 -7.60 -11.21 9.77
CA ILE A 133 -7.07 -10.89 11.11
C ILE A 133 -6.47 -12.13 11.80
N ILE A 134 -7.06 -13.32 11.63
CA ILE A 134 -6.56 -14.57 12.24
C ILE A 134 -5.58 -15.22 11.26
N ARG A 135 -4.32 -14.78 11.29
CA ARG A 135 -3.22 -15.45 10.60
C ARG A 135 -2.25 -15.95 11.69
N GLN A 136 -2.21 -17.27 11.89
CA GLN A 136 -1.24 -17.88 12.81
C GLN A 136 0.16 -17.59 12.28
N PHE A 137 0.98 -16.94 13.12
CA PHE A 137 2.42 -16.81 12.95
C PHE A 137 3.11 -18.18 13.01
#